data_AF-A0A4V3D328-F1
#
_entry.id   AF-A0A4V3D328-F1
#
_cell.length_a   1.000
_cell.length_b   1.000
_cell.length_c   1.000
_cell.angle_alpha   90.00
_cell.angle_beta   90.00
_cell.angle_gamma   90.00
#
_symmetry.space_group_name_H-M   'P 1'
#
loop_
_entity.id
_entity.type
_entity.pdbx_description
1 polymer ?
#
loop_
_entity_poly.entity_id
_entity_poly.type
_entity_poly.pdbx_seq_one_letter_code
_entity_poly.pdbx_strand_id
1 'polypeptide(L)'
;MLKKETIEAFAKFAGVPASDLEAKIKSEREEDITLQKVNVFSDDELNQRIQNEKTTSYNEGKTAGVEMEVKNKKKELGYEFEGKDFDSLFEFHSNKVKESFDKPDKKVIELTTDIEKMKKAHKVELETITGERDTLKGTVNSLKTTNSLMNIIPANTVIPKEDVITLFNSKHQVAVEEGKTVVKFNGETMKDEKTASPLELKTVFMNWAAENKYVSGTPGRGGGNEGGSGGYSAKSASSFQEQWQKQNPEKSLNDPKYQEDYAAWRKENKNPEQ
;
A
#
# COMPACT_ATOMS: atom_id res chain seq x y z
N MET A 1 -78.20 -5.44 58.89
CA MET A 1 -77.30 -6.63 58.94
C MET A 1 -76.43 -6.64 57.70
N LEU A 2 -75.14 -6.97 57.82
CA LEU A 2 -74.24 -7.20 56.69
C LEU A 2 -74.55 -8.56 56.03
N LYS A 3 -74.20 -8.73 54.75
CA LYS A 3 -74.32 -10.03 54.08
C LYS A 3 -73.35 -11.02 54.72
N LYS A 4 -73.75 -12.30 54.81
CA LYS A 4 -72.94 -13.37 55.40
C LYS A 4 -71.55 -13.47 54.77
N GLU A 5 -71.48 -13.36 53.44
CA GLU A 5 -70.23 -13.33 52.66
C GLU A 5 -69.29 -12.19 53.09
N THR A 6 -69.84 -11.03 53.44
CA THR A 6 -69.06 -9.88 53.91
C THR A 6 -68.50 -10.13 55.31
N ILE A 7 -69.29 -10.73 56.20
CA ILE A 7 -68.85 -11.06 57.56
C ILE A 7 -67.76 -12.14 57.52
N GLU A 8 -67.92 -13.15 56.66
CA GLU A 8 -66.91 -14.19 56.45
C GLU A 8 -65.59 -13.63 55.90
N ALA A 9 -65.64 -12.69 54.95
CA ALA A 9 -64.45 -12.04 54.41
C ALA A 9 -63.69 -11.19 55.44
N PHE A 10 -64.41 -10.38 56.24
CA PHE A 10 -63.81 -9.61 57.32
C PHE A 10 -63.25 -10.49 58.43
N ALA A 11 -63.98 -11.53 58.83
CA ALA A 11 -63.54 -12.49 59.83
C ALA A 11 -62.22 -13.16 59.43
N LYS A 12 -62.12 -13.59 58.17
CA LYS A 12 -60.90 -14.18 57.60
C LYS A 12 -59.73 -13.19 57.56
N PHE A 13 -59.97 -11.93 57.18
CA PHE A 13 -58.94 -10.89 57.15
C PHE A 13 -58.46 -10.50 58.55
N ALA A 14 -59.38 -10.36 59.50
CA ALA A 14 -59.10 -9.99 60.89
C ALA A 14 -58.53 -11.15 61.72
N GLY A 15 -58.61 -12.39 61.24
CA GLY A 15 -58.13 -13.58 61.93
C GLY A 15 -59.05 -14.06 63.05
N VAL A 16 -60.35 -13.76 62.97
CA VAL A 16 -61.36 -14.14 63.98
C VAL A 16 -62.40 -15.09 63.39
N PRO A 17 -63.01 -16.00 64.18
CA PRO A 17 -64.07 -16.87 63.70
C PRO A 17 -65.30 -16.07 63.25
N ALA A 18 -65.86 -16.39 62.08
CA ALA A 18 -67.04 -15.68 61.55
C ALA A 18 -68.25 -15.76 62.49
N SER A 19 -68.43 -16.89 63.18
CA SER A 19 -69.48 -17.07 64.19
C SER A 19 -69.31 -16.16 65.41
N ASP A 20 -68.07 -15.89 65.82
CA ASP A 20 -67.77 -15.00 66.95
C ASP A 20 -68.01 -13.53 66.55
N LEU A 21 -67.61 -13.15 65.33
CA LEU A 21 -67.89 -11.83 64.78
C LEU A 21 -69.41 -11.58 64.61
N GLU A 22 -70.16 -12.58 64.12
CA GLU A 22 -71.62 -12.50 64.01
C GLU A 22 -72.33 -12.38 65.37
N ALA A 23 -71.86 -13.10 66.39
CA ALA A 23 -72.41 -13.05 67.74
C ALA A 23 -72.15 -11.67 68.38
N LYS A 24 -70.93 -11.16 68.26
CA LYS A 24 -70.52 -9.86 68.83
C LYS A 24 -71.21 -8.68 68.16
N ILE A 25 -71.41 -8.71 66.84
CA ILE A 25 -72.17 -7.68 66.11
C ILE A 25 -73.65 -7.63 66.54
N LYS A 26 -74.21 -8.75 67.03
CA LYS A 26 -75.60 -8.86 67.48
C LYS A 26 -75.77 -8.65 69.00
N SER A 27 -74.67 -8.49 69.74
CA SER A 27 -74.70 -8.24 71.18
C SER A 27 -75.18 -6.81 71.47
N GLU A 28 -76.00 -6.63 72.50
CA GLU A 28 -76.43 -5.30 72.98
C GLU A 28 -75.39 -4.65 73.92
N ARG A 29 -74.27 -5.34 74.19
CA ARG A 29 -73.17 -4.84 75.02
C ARG A 29 -71.94 -4.56 74.14
N GLU A 30 -71.16 -3.55 74.52
CA GLU A 30 -69.87 -3.29 73.87
C GLU A 30 -68.91 -4.44 74.18
N GLU A 31 -68.45 -5.13 73.13
CA GLU A 31 -67.52 -6.25 73.22
C GLU A 31 -66.32 -6.00 72.30
N ASP A 32 -65.11 -6.08 72.84
CA ASP A 32 -63.88 -5.88 72.09
C ASP A 32 -63.52 -7.11 71.24
N ILE A 33 -62.94 -6.85 70.07
CA ILE A 33 -62.42 -7.86 69.16
C ILE A 33 -60.92 -7.68 69.01
N THR A 34 -60.15 -8.70 69.39
CA THR A 34 -58.70 -8.71 69.18
C THR A 34 -58.42 -9.06 67.72
N LEU A 35 -57.93 -8.09 66.97
CA LEU A 35 -57.51 -8.28 65.58
C LEU A 35 -56.09 -8.86 65.53
N GLN A 36 -55.83 -9.75 64.58
CA GLN A 36 -54.46 -10.20 64.31
C GLN A 36 -53.61 -9.05 63.75
N LYS A 37 -52.32 -8.99 64.11
CA LYS A 37 -51.38 -8.09 63.44
C LYS A 37 -51.09 -8.60 62.03
N VAL A 38 -51.56 -7.86 61.03
CA VAL A 38 -51.28 -8.13 59.61
C VAL A 38 -50.33 -7.08 59.03
N ASN A 39 -49.41 -7.55 58.18
CA ASN A 39 -48.70 -6.67 57.26
C ASN A 39 -49.45 -6.69 55.94
N VAL A 40 -50.08 -5.58 55.58
CA VAL A 40 -50.81 -5.45 54.31
C VAL A 40 -49.85 -4.80 53.32
N PHE A 41 -49.58 -5.51 52.23
CA PHE A 41 -48.82 -5.00 51.10
C PHE A 41 -49.81 -4.69 49.98
N SER A 42 -49.57 -3.59 49.26
CA SER A 42 -50.16 -3.39 47.94
C SER A 42 -49.62 -4.41 46.94
N ASP A 43 -50.33 -4.62 45.83
CA ASP A 43 -49.88 -5.52 44.77
C ASP A 43 -48.50 -5.11 44.22
N ASP A 44 -48.23 -3.79 44.13
CA ASP A 44 -46.95 -3.26 43.68
C ASP A 44 -45.81 -3.58 44.66
N GLU A 45 -46.03 -3.42 45.98
CA GLU A 45 -45.05 -3.75 47.02
C GLU A 45 -44.75 -5.26 47.06
N LEU A 46 -45.78 -6.10 46.89
CA LEU A 46 -45.62 -7.54 46.85
C LEU A 46 -44.81 -7.98 45.62
N ASN A 47 -45.12 -7.42 44.45
CA ASN A 47 -44.39 -7.71 43.22
C ASN A 47 -42.92 -7.27 43.29
N GLN A 48 -42.66 -6.09 43.86
CA GLN A 48 -41.30 -5.59 44.05
C GLN A 48 -40.51 -6.48 45.01
N ARG A 49 -41.12 -6.93 46.11
CA ARG A 49 -40.50 -7.86 47.05
C ARG A 49 -40.16 -9.19 46.39
N ILE A 50 -41.09 -9.77 45.62
CA ILE A 50 -40.85 -11.04 44.89
C ILE A 50 -39.71 -10.89 43.88
N GLN A 51 -39.67 -9.76 43.14
CA GLN A 51 -38.57 -9.51 42.20
C GLN A 51 -37.22 -9.38 42.92
N ASN A 52 -37.17 -8.66 44.04
CA ASN A 52 -35.96 -8.48 44.83
C ASN A 52 -35.48 -9.82 45.41
N GLU A 53 -36.38 -10.60 46.04
CA GLU A 53 -36.05 -11.92 46.58
C GLU A 53 -35.55 -12.89 45.50
N LYS A 54 -36.18 -12.91 44.33
CA LYS A 54 -35.72 -13.73 43.19
C LYS A 54 -34.33 -13.32 42.72
N THR A 55 -34.07 -12.02 42.61
CA THR A 55 -32.78 -11.50 42.11
C THR A 55 -31.65 -11.78 43.12
N THR A 56 -31.89 -11.50 44.40
CA THR A 56 -30.91 -11.75 45.46
C THR A 56 -30.62 -13.24 45.61
N SER A 57 -31.66 -14.08 45.73
CA SER A 57 -31.50 -15.53 45.90
C SER A 57 -30.82 -16.18 44.68
N TYR A 58 -31.12 -15.70 43.48
CA TYR A 58 -30.48 -16.18 42.25
C TYR A 58 -29.00 -15.80 42.21
N ASN A 59 -28.66 -14.56 42.54
CA ASN A 59 -27.26 -14.10 42.55
C ASN A 59 -26.43 -14.81 43.64
N GLU A 60 -27.01 -15.04 44.81
CA GLU A 60 -26.39 -15.84 45.88
C GLU A 60 -26.16 -17.28 45.42
N GLY A 61 -27.17 -17.91 44.81
CA GLY A 61 -27.07 -19.27 44.27
C GLY A 61 -26.02 -19.40 43.16
N LYS A 62 -25.97 -18.42 42.23
CA LYS A 62 -24.95 -18.36 41.18
C LYS A 62 -23.55 -18.22 41.76
N THR A 63 -23.38 -17.34 42.75
CA THR A 63 -22.09 -17.13 43.42
C THR A 63 -21.64 -18.42 44.12
N ALA A 64 -22.52 -19.03 44.92
CA ALA A 64 -22.22 -20.30 45.58
C ALA A 64 -21.90 -21.44 44.60
N GLY A 65 -22.59 -21.49 43.46
CA GLY A 65 -22.30 -22.45 42.38
C GLY A 65 -20.88 -22.28 41.82
N VAL A 66 -20.50 -21.05 41.49
CA VAL A 66 -19.14 -20.72 41.01
C VAL A 66 -18.10 -21.06 42.08
N GLU A 67 -18.33 -20.70 43.34
CA GLU A 67 -17.38 -21.02 44.43
C GLU A 67 -17.18 -22.54 44.59
N MET A 68 -18.25 -23.33 44.48
CA MET A 68 -18.16 -24.80 44.54
C MET A 68 -17.40 -25.37 43.35
N GLU A 69 -17.66 -24.87 42.14
CA GLU A 69 -16.98 -25.35 40.93
C GLU A 69 -15.49 -25.01 40.93
N VAL A 70 -15.14 -23.78 41.33
CA VAL A 70 -13.73 -23.35 41.52
C VAL A 70 -13.06 -24.21 42.58
N LYS A 71 -13.73 -24.53 43.70
CA LYS A 71 -13.21 -25.43 44.73
C LYS A 71 -12.98 -26.85 44.21
N ASN A 72 -13.87 -27.37 43.37
CA ASN A 72 -13.70 -28.69 42.75
C ASN A 72 -12.52 -28.68 41.78
N LYS A 73 -12.40 -27.66 40.92
CA LYS A 73 -11.29 -27.51 39.98
C LYS A 73 -9.94 -27.33 40.67
N LYS A 74 -9.89 -26.59 41.79
CA LYS A 74 -8.69 -26.50 42.64
C LYS A 74 -8.22 -27.87 43.10
N LYS A 75 -9.14 -28.71 43.57
CA LYS A 75 -8.84 -30.08 44.01
C LYS A 75 -8.38 -30.96 42.86
N GLU A 76 -9.08 -30.93 41.73
CA GLU A 76 -8.73 -31.72 40.53
C GLU A 76 -7.32 -31.36 40.00
N LEU A 77 -6.97 -30.08 39.99
CA LEU A 77 -5.69 -29.58 39.46
C LEU A 77 -4.57 -29.54 40.51
N GLY A 78 -4.86 -29.85 41.79
CA GLY A 78 -3.91 -29.76 42.89
C GLY A 78 -3.40 -28.33 43.12
N TYR A 79 -4.29 -27.35 43.09
CA TYR A 79 -3.97 -25.92 43.27
C TYR A 79 -4.31 -25.46 44.68
N GLU A 80 -3.35 -24.76 45.31
CA GLU A 80 -3.52 -24.12 46.61
C GLU A 80 -3.41 -22.60 46.44
N PHE A 81 -4.56 -21.92 46.42
CA PHE A 81 -4.67 -20.46 46.39
C PHE A 81 -6.02 -20.01 47.01
N GLU A 82 -6.15 -18.75 47.44
CA GLU A 82 -7.31 -18.29 48.23
C GLU A 82 -8.52 -17.77 47.40
N GLY A 83 -8.40 -17.60 46.08
CA GLY A 83 -9.46 -17.01 45.24
C GLY A 83 -10.67 -17.91 44.99
N LYS A 84 -11.89 -17.35 44.90
CA LYS A 84 -13.13 -18.14 44.82
C LYS A 84 -13.89 -18.03 43.50
N ASP A 85 -13.41 -17.19 42.60
CA ASP A 85 -13.95 -17.00 41.25
C ASP A 85 -13.04 -17.64 40.19
N PHE A 86 -13.57 -17.70 38.97
CA PHE A 86 -12.85 -18.24 37.82
C PHE A 86 -11.67 -17.36 37.40
N ASP A 87 -11.76 -16.04 37.59
CA ASP A 87 -10.68 -15.12 37.20
C ASP A 87 -9.42 -15.41 38.04
N SER A 88 -9.58 -15.57 39.35
CA SER A 88 -8.50 -15.97 40.26
C SER A 88 -7.95 -17.35 39.90
N LEU A 89 -8.81 -18.29 39.49
CA LEU A 89 -8.39 -19.62 39.05
C LEU A 89 -7.56 -19.57 37.77
N PHE A 90 -8.00 -18.79 36.77
CA PHE A 90 -7.29 -18.66 35.51
C PHE A 90 -5.99 -17.87 35.66
N GLU A 91 -5.98 -16.85 36.52
CA GLU A 91 -4.76 -16.11 36.83
C GLU A 91 -3.74 -17.01 37.52
N PHE A 92 -4.15 -17.76 38.55
CA PHE A 92 -3.27 -18.73 39.21
C PHE A 92 -2.79 -19.81 38.26
N HIS A 93 -3.68 -20.38 37.44
CA HIS A 93 -3.31 -21.37 36.42
C HIS A 93 -2.29 -20.80 35.43
N SER A 94 -2.54 -19.60 34.91
CA SER A 94 -1.65 -18.90 33.98
C SER A 94 -0.28 -18.65 34.59
N ASN A 95 -0.22 -18.26 35.86
CA ASN A 95 1.03 -18.04 36.57
C ASN A 95 1.76 -19.36 36.83
N LYS A 96 1.07 -20.41 37.29
CA LYS A 96 1.67 -21.74 37.48
C LYS A 96 2.16 -22.34 36.17
N VAL A 97 1.44 -22.12 35.07
CA VAL A 97 1.87 -22.44 33.70
C VAL A 97 3.13 -21.66 33.37
N LYS A 98 3.16 -20.33 33.52
CA LYS A 98 4.37 -19.51 33.28
C LYS A 98 5.56 -19.91 34.14
N GLU A 99 5.35 -20.31 35.40
CA GLU A 99 6.40 -20.83 36.28
C GLU A 99 6.90 -22.21 35.84
N SER A 100 6.01 -23.06 35.32
CA SER A 100 6.38 -24.33 34.68
C SER A 100 7.11 -24.10 33.35
N PHE A 101 6.85 -22.96 32.71
CA PHE A 101 7.47 -22.47 31.48
C PHE A 101 8.48 -21.35 31.79
N ASP A 102 9.49 -21.66 32.61
CA ASP A 102 10.59 -20.74 32.97
C ASP A 102 11.47 -20.30 31.76
N LYS A 103 11.04 -20.57 30.53
CA LYS A 103 11.48 -19.88 29.30
C LYS A 103 10.28 -19.74 28.37
N PRO A 104 9.95 -18.52 27.90
CA PRO A 104 9.24 -18.37 26.63
C PRO A 104 9.97 -19.27 25.63
N ASP A 105 9.22 -20.23 25.09
CA ASP A 105 9.64 -21.34 24.25
C ASP A 105 11.01 -21.08 23.61
N LYS A 106 12.06 -21.85 23.95
CA LYS A 106 13.40 -21.69 23.34
C LYS A 106 13.32 -21.56 21.81
N LYS A 107 12.30 -22.20 21.23
CA LYS A 107 11.99 -22.12 19.81
C LYS A 107 11.57 -20.72 19.35
N VAL A 108 10.80 -19.98 20.12
CA VAL A 108 10.43 -18.59 19.83
C VAL A 108 11.65 -17.67 19.87
N ILE A 109 12.55 -17.84 20.85
CA ILE A 109 13.79 -17.05 20.91
C ILE A 109 14.72 -17.38 19.74
N GLU A 110 14.89 -18.66 19.42
CA GLU A 110 15.66 -19.14 18.25
C GLU A 110 15.09 -18.58 16.94
N LEU A 111 13.79 -18.73 16.72
CA LEU A 111 13.11 -18.22 15.53
C LEU A 111 13.19 -16.70 15.42
N THR A 112 13.05 -15.98 16.54
CA THR A 112 13.20 -14.51 16.54
C THR A 112 14.61 -14.10 16.16
N THR A 113 15.61 -14.79 16.71
CA THR A 113 17.03 -14.56 16.39
C THR A 113 17.32 -14.86 14.91
N ASP A 114 16.78 -15.95 14.37
CA ASP A 114 16.96 -16.32 12.96
C ASP A 114 16.23 -15.36 12.01
N ILE A 115 15.04 -14.90 12.38
CA ILE A 115 14.32 -13.85 11.64
C ILE A 115 15.14 -12.56 11.60
N GLU A 116 15.75 -12.15 12.72
CA GLU A 116 16.62 -10.97 12.74
C GLU A 116 17.87 -11.14 11.88
N LYS A 117 18.52 -12.31 11.92
CA LYS A 117 19.66 -12.63 11.05
C LYS A 117 19.27 -12.59 9.58
N MET A 118 18.15 -13.22 9.22
CA MET A 118 17.63 -13.21 7.84
C MET A 118 17.31 -11.79 7.37
N LYS A 119 16.65 -10.97 8.21
CA LYS A 119 16.37 -9.55 7.88
C LYS A 119 17.64 -8.75 7.64
N LYS A 120 18.67 -8.93 8.48
CA LYS A 120 19.98 -8.28 8.30
C LYS A 120 20.67 -8.73 7.01
N ALA A 121 20.69 -10.03 6.74
CA ALA A 121 21.28 -10.59 5.53
C ALA A 121 20.57 -10.07 4.27
N HIS A 122 19.23 -10.11 4.24
CA HIS A 122 18.45 -9.59 3.11
C HIS A 122 18.66 -8.08 2.90
N LYS A 123 18.79 -7.30 3.98
CA LYS A 123 19.08 -5.86 3.85
C LYS A 123 20.43 -5.64 3.16
N VAL A 124 21.47 -6.36 3.58
CA VAL A 124 22.81 -6.28 2.96
C VAL A 124 22.74 -6.71 1.50
N GLU A 125 22.07 -7.82 1.20
CA GLU A 125 21.90 -8.32 -0.16
C GLU A 125 21.16 -7.33 -1.07
N LEU A 126 20.09 -6.70 -0.57
CA LEU A 126 19.38 -5.64 -1.30
C LEU A 126 20.26 -4.42 -1.57
N GLU A 127 21.07 -4.01 -0.62
CA GLU A 127 22.03 -2.91 -0.79
C GLU A 127 23.08 -3.27 -1.85
N THR A 128 23.63 -4.49 -1.82
CA THR A 128 24.58 -5.00 -2.81
C THR A 128 23.97 -5.05 -4.21
N ILE A 129 22.82 -5.71 -4.37
CA ILE A 129 22.14 -5.84 -5.67
C ILE A 129 21.77 -4.47 -6.23
N THR A 130 21.31 -3.54 -5.38
CA THR A 130 20.98 -2.19 -5.82
C THR A 130 22.23 -1.45 -6.30
N GLY A 131 23.33 -1.54 -5.55
CA GLY A 131 24.62 -0.95 -5.93
C GLY A 131 25.19 -1.52 -7.24
N GLU A 132 25.13 -2.84 -7.42
CA GLU A 132 25.54 -3.51 -8.66
C GLU A 132 24.66 -3.10 -9.84
N ARG A 133 23.34 -3.07 -9.65
CA ARG A 133 22.39 -2.63 -10.68
C ARG A 133 22.61 -1.18 -11.09
N ASP A 134 22.85 -0.28 -10.14
CA ASP A 134 23.11 1.13 -10.45
C ASP A 134 24.46 1.32 -11.15
N THR A 135 25.48 0.54 -10.76
CA THR A 135 26.77 0.49 -11.45
C THR A 135 26.62 0.02 -12.89
N LEU A 136 25.94 -1.12 -13.10
CA LEU A 136 25.66 -1.67 -14.43
C LEU A 136 24.85 -0.69 -15.28
N LYS A 137 23.83 -0.06 -14.71
CA LYS A 137 23.04 0.96 -15.39
C LYS A 137 23.91 2.15 -15.81
N GLY A 138 24.82 2.60 -14.94
CA GLY A 138 25.82 3.63 -15.25
C GLY A 138 26.71 3.23 -16.42
N THR A 139 27.28 2.02 -16.40
CA THR A 139 28.13 1.49 -17.47
C THR A 139 27.38 1.37 -18.79
N VAL A 140 26.16 0.82 -18.78
CA VAL A 140 25.33 0.67 -19.99
C VAL A 140 25.00 2.05 -20.59
N ASN A 141 24.63 3.02 -19.77
CA ASN A 141 24.34 4.38 -20.25
C ASN A 141 25.58 5.08 -20.80
N SER A 142 26.74 4.88 -20.16
CA SER A 142 28.03 5.37 -20.65
C SER A 142 28.37 4.77 -22.02
N LEU A 143 28.27 3.44 -22.17
CA LEU A 143 28.51 2.76 -23.45
C LEU A 143 27.57 3.21 -24.55
N LYS A 144 26.27 3.36 -24.25
CA LYS A 144 25.28 3.87 -25.22
C LYS A 144 25.60 5.29 -25.66
N THR A 145 25.99 6.15 -24.72
CA THR A 145 26.39 7.53 -25.00
C THR A 145 27.65 7.56 -25.87
N THR A 146 28.70 6.83 -25.47
CA THR A 146 29.96 6.75 -26.21
C THR A 146 29.75 6.22 -27.63
N ASN A 147 28.98 5.15 -27.82
CA ASN A 147 28.67 4.63 -29.15
C ASN A 147 27.88 5.64 -30.00
N SER A 148 26.92 6.34 -29.39
CA SER A 148 26.16 7.38 -30.10
C SER A 148 27.08 8.52 -30.56
N LEU A 149 27.98 8.97 -29.69
CA LEU A 149 28.97 10.00 -30.00
C LEU A 149 29.98 9.54 -31.06
N MET A 150 30.49 8.31 -30.97
CA MET A 150 31.40 7.73 -31.98
C MET A 150 30.78 7.71 -33.38
N ASN A 151 29.47 7.47 -33.48
CA ASN A 151 28.73 7.50 -34.74
C ASN A 151 28.47 8.93 -35.26
N ILE A 152 28.45 9.92 -34.37
CA ILE A 152 28.27 11.33 -34.73
C ILE A 152 29.60 11.97 -35.18
N ILE A 153 30.71 11.55 -34.59
CA ILE A 153 32.03 12.16 -34.82
C ILE A 153 32.52 11.87 -36.25
N PRO A 154 32.81 12.92 -37.04
CA PRO A 154 33.33 12.76 -38.39
C PRO A 154 34.72 12.12 -38.37
N ALA A 155 35.15 11.53 -39.50
CA ALA A 155 36.44 10.81 -39.56
C ALA A 155 37.66 11.75 -39.46
N ASN A 156 37.51 13.02 -39.81
CA ASN A 156 38.56 14.04 -39.89
C ASN A 156 38.62 14.93 -38.63
N THR A 157 38.84 14.32 -37.46
CA THR A 157 39.09 15.04 -36.20
C THR A 157 40.56 15.47 -36.08
N VAL A 158 40.82 16.55 -35.35
CA VAL A 158 42.18 17.04 -35.06
C VAL A 158 42.89 16.17 -34.02
N ILE A 159 42.12 15.54 -33.13
CA ILE A 159 42.58 14.61 -32.09
C ILE A 159 41.81 13.29 -32.20
N PRO A 160 42.28 12.18 -31.57
CA PRO A 160 41.54 10.92 -31.54
C PRO A 160 40.08 11.09 -31.10
N LYS A 161 39.16 10.29 -31.68
CA LYS A 161 37.72 10.44 -31.41
C LYS A 161 37.40 10.24 -29.93
N GLU A 162 38.09 9.31 -29.30
CA GLU A 162 37.99 8.98 -27.88
C GLU A 162 38.35 10.19 -26.98
N ASP A 163 39.36 10.96 -27.38
CA ASP A 163 39.77 12.17 -26.66
C ASP A 163 38.73 13.29 -26.82
N VAL A 164 38.14 13.44 -28.02
CA VAL A 164 37.04 14.39 -28.25
C VAL A 164 35.83 14.04 -27.37
N ILE A 165 35.48 12.76 -27.27
CA ILE A 165 34.38 12.28 -26.42
C ILE A 165 34.67 12.57 -24.95
N THR A 166 35.90 12.29 -24.51
CA THR A 166 36.33 12.52 -23.12
C THR A 166 36.22 14.00 -22.76
N LEU A 167 36.70 14.88 -23.64
CA LEU A 167 36.61 16.33 -23.45
C LEU A 167 35.15 16.82 -23.47
N PHE A 168 34.30 16.27 -24.34
CA PHE A 168 32.88 16.60 -24.36
C PHE A 168 32.20 16.22 -23.04
N ASN A 169 32.38 14.99 -22.60
CA ASN A 169 31.78 14.44 -21.37
C ASN A 169 32.32 15.10 -20.09
N SER A 170 33.49 15.75 -20.14
CA SER A 170 34.02 16.53 -19.01
C SER A 170 33.20 17.80 -18.72
N LYS A 171 32.48 18.32 -19.72
CA LYS A 171 31.69 19.56 -19.66
C LYS A 171 30.19 19.33 -19.81
N HIS A 172 29.81 18.28 -20.52
CA HIS A 172 28.42 17.96 -20.83
C HIS A 172 28.03 16.61 -20.24
N GLN A 173 26.82 16.54 -19.72
CA GLN A 173 26.23 15.31 -19.22
C GLN A 173 25.11 14.87 -20.14
N VAL A 174 25.25 13.69 -20.75
CA VAL A 174 24.18 13.08 -21.54
C VAL A 174 23.33 12.22 -20.60
N ALA A 175 22.04 12.50 -20.54
CA ALA A 175 21.07 11.78 -19.70
C ALA A 175 19.89 11.30 -20.55
N VAL A 176 19.15 10.32 -20.02
CA VAL A 176 17.88 9.89 -20.59
C VAL A 176 16.78 10.31 -19.61
N GLU A 177 15.99 11.29 -19.99
CA GLU A 177 14.85 11.80 -19.22
C GLU A 177 13.58 11.53 -20.03
N GLU A 178 12.58 10.91 -19.40
CA GLU A 178 11.29 10.59 -20.05
C GLU A 178 11.42 9.79 -21.37
N GLY A 179 12.46 8.93 -21.46
CA GLY A 179 12.74 8.13 -22.65
C GLY A 179 13.40 8.89 -23.80
N LYS A 180 13.74 10.17 -23.61
CA LYS A 180 14.46 11.00 -24.59
C LYS A 180 15.88 11.29 -24.12
N THR A 181 16.84 11.26 -25.05
CA THR A 181 18.21 11.69 -24.77
C THR A 181 18.25 13.21 -24.64
N VAL A 182 18.72 13.71 -23.51
CA VAL A 182 18.91 15.13 -23.23
C VAL A 182 20.37 15.39 -22.90
N VAL A 183 20.87 16.57 -23.28
CA VAL A 183 22.24 17.02 -22.96
C VAL A 183 22.16 18.15 -21.95
N LYS A 184 22.91 18.02 -20.86
CA LYS A 184 23.03 19.04 -19.83
C LYS A 184 24.40 19.70 -19.86
N PHE A 185 24.43 20.99 -19.60
CA PHE A 185 25.64 21.77 -19.37
C PHE A 185 25.49 22.50 -18.04
N ASN A 186 26.45 22.35 -17.13
CA ASN A 186 26.37 22.89 -15.76
C ASN A 186 25.08 22.51 -14.99
N GLY A 187 24.51 21.34 -15.26
CA GLY A 187 23.29 20.85 -14.60
C GLY A 187 21.97 21.28 -15.25
N GLU A 188 22.01 22.19 -16.23
CA GLU A 188 20.83 22.64 -16.95
C GLU A 188 20.68 21.93 -18.31
N THR A 189 19.46 21.50 -18.64
CA THR A 189 19.16 20.89 -19.93
C THR A 189 19.29 21.92 -21.04
N MET A 190 20.15 21.65 -22.01
CA MET A 190 20.32 22.48 -23.19
C MET A 190 19.07 22.39 -24.07
N LYS A 191 18.42 23.53 -24.29
CA LYS A 191 17.15 23.65 -25.02
C LYS A 191 17.31 24.56 -26.23
N ASP A 192 16.50 24.32 -27.25
CA ASP A 192 16.40 25.23 -28.38
C ASP A 192 15.69 26.52 -27.95
N GLU A 193 16.30 27.66 -28.25
CA GLU A 193 15.82 28.99 -27.86
C GLU A 193 14.42 29.32 -28.40
N LYS A 194 13.99 28.70 -29.50
CA LYS A 194 12.70 28.99 -30.16
C LYS A 194 11.59 28.06 -29.69
N THR A 195 11.90 26.78 -29.49
CA THR A 195 10.89 25.74 -29.20
C THR A 195 10.88 25.28 -27.74
N ALA A 196 11.86 25.73 -26.93
CA ALA A 196 12.11 25.26 -25.57
C ALA A 196 12.28 23.73 -25.44
N SER A 197 12.42 23.03 -26.56
CA SER A 197 12.61 21.58 -26.62
C SER A 197 14.08 21.23 -26.39
N PRO A 198 14.40 20.08 -25.76
CA PRO A 198 15.80 19.66 -25.60
C PRO A 198 16.53 19.60 -26.93
N LEU A 199 17.77 20.10 -26.97
CA LEU A 199 18.62 19.99 -28.16
C LEU A 199 19.05 18.54 -28.38
N GLU A 200 19.06 18.12 -29.64
CA GLU A 200 19.55 16.80 -30.02
C GLU A 200 21.07 16.67 -29.74
N LEU A 201 21.48 15.49 -29.26
CA LEU A 201 22.88 15.18 -28.93
C LEU A 201 23.84 15.52 -30.07
N LYS A 202 23.46 15.17 -31.31
CA LYS A 202 24.27 15.45 -32.51
C LYS A 202 24.52 16.94 -32.69
N THR A 203 23.49 17.76 -32.56
CA THR A 203 23.57 19.21 -32.74
C THR A 203 24.45 19.85 -31.67
N VAL A 204 24.22 19.49 -30.40
CA VAL A 204 25.03 20.01 -29.28
C VAL A 204 26.49 19.63 -29.45
N PHE A 205 26.76 18.36 -29.73
CA PHE A 205 28.12 17.85 -29.90
C PHE A 205 28.84 18.53 -31.06
N MET A 206 28.21 18.62 -32.24
CA MET A 206 28.84 19.20 -33.42
C MET A 206 29.13 20.70 -33.26
N ASN A 207 28.23 21.45 -32.62
CA ASN A 207 28.45 22.87 -32.33
C ASN A 207 29.64 23.04 -31.38
N TRP A 208 29.66 22.30 -30.27
CA TRP A 208 30.76 22.34 -29.32
C TRP A 208 32.10 21.94 -29.96
N ALA A 209 32.12 20.86 -30.74
CA ALA A 209 33.33 20.37 -31.38
C ALA A 209 33.87 21.36 -32.41
N ALA A 210 33.00 22.08 -33.12
CA ALA A 210 33.39 23.12 -34.07
C ALA A 210 33.88 24.40 -33.37
N GLU A 211 33.20 24.84 -32.30
CA GLU A 211 33.61 25.97 -31.47
C GLU A 211 35.02 25.77 -30.88
N ASN A 212 35.32 24.55 -30.46
CA ASN A 212 36.63 24.18 -29.90
C ASN A 212 37.63 23.71 -30.98
N LYS A 213 37.26 23.77 -32.27
CA LYS A 213 38.12 23.40 -33.41
C LYS A 213 38.61 21.94 -33.39
N TYR A 214 37.87 21.03 -32.78
CA TYR A 214 38.18 19.59 -32.76
C TYR A 214 37.77 18.87 -34.04
N VAL A 215 36.84 19.45 -34.80
CA VAL A 215 36.40 18.98 -36.12
C VAL A 215 36.55 20.10 -37.15
N SER A 216 36.98 19.74 -38.36
CA SER A 216 37.02 20.67 -39.49
C SER A 216 35.66 20.69 -40.18
N GLY A 217 34.89 21.75 -39.92
CA GLY A 217 33.57 21.97 -40.50
C GLY A 217 32.66 22.72 -39.54
N THR A 218 32.19 23.90 -39.92
CA THR A 218 31.15 24.63 -39.19
C THR A 218 29.82 23.93 -39.46
N PRO A 219 29.11 23.38 -38.45
CA PRO A 219 27.74 22.97 -38.62
C PRO A 219 26.92 24.25 -38.66
N GLY A 220 26.58 24.69 -39.86
CA GLY A 220 25.54 25.69 -40.03
C GLY A 220 24.26 25.18 -39.34
N ARG A 221 23.58 26.08 -38.62
CA ARG A 221 22.25 25.85 -38.04
C ARG A 221 21.25 25.73 -39.20
N GLY A 222 21.22 24.60 -39.90
CA GLY A 222 20.41 24.36 -41.10
C GLY A 222 20.84 23.08 -41.83
N GLY A 223 19.87 22.24 -42.19
CA GLY A 223 20.10 20.86 -42.60
C GLY A 223 20.83 20.65 -43.93
N GLY A 224 21.25 19.41 -44.15
CA GLY A 224 21.89 18.96 -45.39
C GLY A 224 22.67 17.68 -45.14
N ASN A 225 22.05 16.55 -45.43
CA ASN A 225 22.67 15.24 -45.37
C ASN A 225 23.59 15.08 -46.59
N GLU A 226 24.85 15.50 -46.49
CA GLU A 226 25.84 15.29 -47.53
C GLU A 226 26.76 14.13 -47.17
N GLY A 227 26.36 12.94 -47.64
CA GLY A 227 27.25 11.79 -47.86
C GLY A 227 27.30 11.53 -49.36
N GLY A 228 28.50 11.62 -49.93
CA GLY A 228 28.71 11.70 -51.37
C GLY A 228 28.54 10.40 -52.18
N SER A 229 28.61 10.62 -53.48
CA SER A 229 28.77 9.70 -54.61
C SER A 229 27.51 8.99 -55.14
N GLY A 230 26.89 9.64 -56.14
CA GLY A 230 26.37 8.94 -57.33
C GLY A 230 25.02 8.24 -57.26
N GLY A 231 24.18 8.51 -56.25
CA GLY A 231 22.83 7.93 -56.18
C GLY A 231 21.83 8.85 -55.46
N TYR A 232 20.57 8.80 -55.89
CA TYR A 232 19.48 9.53 -55.24
C TYR A 232 19.17 8.88 -53.89
N SER A 233 19.58 9.51 -52.77
CA SER A 233 19.41 8.97 -51.41
C SER A 233 18.02 9.24 -50.78
N ALA A 234 17.05 9.59 -51.63
CA ALA A 234 15.70 9.90 -51.23
C ALA A 234 14.97 8.68 -50.64
N LYS A 235 14.30 8.86 -49.50
CA LYS A 235 13.50 7.82 -48.81
C LYS A 235 12.02 7.83 -49.18
N SER A 236 11.60 8.76 -50.03
CA SER A 236 10.22 8.90 -50.48
C SER A 236 10.16 9.43 -51.92
N ALA A 237 9.05 9.17 -52.62
CA ALA A 237 8.87 9.62 -54.00
C ALA A 237 8.96 11.16 -54.13
N SER A 238 8.41 11.89 -53.17
CA SER A 238 8.47 13.37 -53.15
C SER A 238 9.91 13.87 -52.97
N SER A 239 10.68 13.26 -52.06
CA SER A 239 12.09 13.65 -51.85
C SER A 239 12.98 13.28 -53.03
N PHE A 240 12.66 12.18 -53.74
CA PHE A 240 13.34 11.82 -54.98
C PHE A 240 13.09 12.85 -56.07
N GLN A 241 11.83 13.23 -56.28
CA GLN A 241 11.44 14.19 -57.29
C GLN A 241 12.14 15.55 -57.10
N GLU A 242 12.19 16.05 -55.87
CA GLU A 242 12.90 17.29 -55.54
C GLU A 242 14.41 17.19 -55.78
N GLN A 243 15.03 16.06 -55.41
CA GLN A 243 16.46 15.83 -55.66
C GLN A 243 16.76 15.71 -57.17
N TRP A 244 15.92 15.01 -57.91
CA TRP A 244 16.09 14.81 -59.35
C TRP A 244 15.95 16.12 -60.13
N GLN A 245 14.96 16.96 -59.79
CA GLN A 245 14.79 18.28 -60.41
C GLN A 245 15.94 19.23 -60.09
N LYS A 246 16.49 19.17 -58.86
CA LYS A 246 17.70 19.95 -58.51
C LYS A 246 18.92 19.54 -59.33
N GLN A 247 19.04 18.25 -59.65
CA GLN A 247 20.16 17.72 -60.45
C GLN A 247 19.92 17.81 -61.96
N ASN A 248 18.67 17.96 -62.40
CA ASN A 248 18.28 18.08 -63.81
C ASN A 248 17.34 19.29 -64.00
N PRO A 249 17.80 20.53 -63.76
CA PRO A 249 16.93 21.72 -63.72
C PRO A 249 16.27 22.04 -65.07
N GLU A 250 16.84 21.57 -66.18
CA GLU A 250 16.30 21.81 -67.53
C GLU A 250 15.32 20.73 -68.00
N LYS A 251 15.08 19.69 -67.20
CA LYS A 251 14.24 18.55 -67.59
C LYS A 251 12.98 18.49 -66.75
N SER A 252 11.86 18.19 -67.41
CA SER A 252 10.58 18.02 -66.74
C SER A 252 10.41 16.61 -66.19
N LEU A 253 9.44 16.41 -65.30
CA LEU A 253 9.08 15.09 -64.75
C LEU A 253 8.44 14.15 -65.78
N ASN A 254 8.11 14.67 -66.96
CA ASN A 254 7.62 13.88 -68.09
C ASN A 254 8.76 13.47 -69.03
N ASP A 255 10.01 13.83 -68.73
CA ASP A 255 11.17 13.41 -69.50
C ASP A 255 11.37 11.89 -69.36
N PRO A 256 11.63 11.15 -70.46
CA PRO A 256 11.90 9.72 -70.42
C PRO A 256 13.00 9.34 -69.40
N LYS A 257 13.99 10.23 -69.21
CA LYS A 257 15.06 10.02 -68.24
C LYS A 257 14.57 10.05 -66.79
N TYR A 258 13.58 10.89 -66.47
CA TYR A 258 12.97 10.88 -65.13
C TYR A 258 12.31 9.53 -64.85
N GLN A 259 11.57 8.99 -65.82
CA GLN A 259 10.88 7.72 -65.66
C GLN A 259 11.85 6.55 -65.48
N GLU A 260 12.97 6.57 -66.22
CA GLU A 260 14.05 5.59 -66.09
C GLU A 260 14.73 5.66 -64.71
N ASP A 261 15.17 6.86 -64.30
CA ASP A 261 15.86 7.08 -63.03
C ASP A 261 14.92 6.80 -61.83
N TYR A 262 13.64 7.16 -61.93
CA TYR A 262 12.63 6.87 -60.90
C TYR A 262 12.32 5.38 -60.80
N ALA A 263 12.25 4.65 -61.92
CA ALA A 263 12.06 3.20 -61.91
C ALA A 263 13.26 2.46 -61.30
N ALA A 264 14.49 2.92 -61.57
CA ALA A 264 15.71 2.40 -60.95
C ALA A 264 15.72 2.63 -59.44
N TRP A 265 15.48 3.87 -59.00
CA TRP A 265 15.38 4.23 -57.58
C TRP A 265 14.30 3.41 -56.85
N ARG A 266 13.13 3.22 -57.47
CA ARG A 266 12.03 2.44 -56.87
C ARG A 266 12.38 0.95 -56.74
N LYS A 267 13.19 0.39 -57.64
CA LYS A 267 13.67 -0.99 -57.52
C LYS A 267 14.65 -1.14 -56.36
N GLU A 268 15.56 -0.20 -56.21
CA GLU A 268 16.53 -0.20 -55.09
C GLU A 268 15.87 0.04 -53.73
N ASN A 269 14.77 0.79 -53.70
CA ASN A 269 14.03 1.12 -52.47
C ASN A 269 12.80 0.22 -52.22
N LYS A 270 12.55 -0.79 -53.07
CA LYS A 270 11.57 -1.85 -52.76
C LYS A 270 12.26 -2.94 -51.94
N ASN A 271 11.81 -3.09 -50.70
CA ASN A 271 12.12 -4.23 -49.84
C ASN A 271 11.76 -5.54 -50.59
N PRO A 272 12.64 -6.57 -50.68
CA PRO A 272 12.35 -7.83 -51.38
C PRO A 272 11.41 -8.78 -50.61
N GLU A 273 10.50 -8.27 -49.79
CA GLU A 273 9.44 -9.08 -49.16
C GLU A 273 8.16 -8.25 -49.00
N GLN A 274 7.34 -8.24 -50.06
CA GLN A 274 5.87 -8.23 -50.06
C GLN A 274 5.36 -8.70 -51.43
#